data_AF-A0A662AJX4-F1
#
_entry.id   AF-A0A662AJX4-F1
#
_cell.length_a   1.000
_cell.length_b   1.000
_cell.length_c   1.000
_cell.angle_alpha   90.00
_cell.angle_beta   90.00
_cell.angle_gamma   90.00
#
_symmetry.space_group_name_H-M   'P 1'
#
loop_
_entity.id
_entity.type
_entity.pdbx_description
1 polymer ?
#
loop_
_entity_poly.entity_id
_entity_poly.type
_entity_poly.pdbx_seq_one_letter_code
_entity_poly.pdbx_strand_id
1 'polypeptide(L)'
;FKDISTEEFRNYFSEKTRIDLTGFFDFWVFGTGFPHFSSETFNVKKIENKYQVDFKINQRLIASQNYLKTPLEIGFLDKNWLIHKFTIPFTGKSEVKKLKLDYKPIMLLIDPDEKMADATTDEYRIIHKTGKIEFIEEFFSLDVQQLKDSTFFRITHHWISPENINNNSDEVILANRYWEIQYVSNGIFIMSAKLKFDLSYALDDELSNFREENLRLMYRKNQQTSWKMLDLRPDTQGSRGHFVVSDIKNGEYTIAGTK
;
A
#
# COMPACT_ATOMS: atom_id res chain seq x y z
N PHE A 1 42.77 20.16 -5.26
CA PHE A 1 41.59 19.29 -5.09
C PHE A 1 41.94 17.90 -5.61
N LYS A 2 41.45 16.84 -4.96
CA LYS A 2 41.65 15.45 -5.35
C LYS A 2 40.28 14.85 -5.67
N ASP A 3 40.17 14.13 -6.77
CA ASP A 3 38.96 13.41 -7.11
C ASP A 3 38.72 12.26 -6.12
N ILE A 4 37.45 11.96 -5.84
CA ILE A 4 37.04 10.85 -4.99
C ILE A 4 35.99 9.99 -5.69
N SER A 5 36.02 8.68 -5.44
CA SER A 5 34.99 7.77 -5.95
C SER A 5 33.69 7.85 -5.14
N THR A 6 32.59 7.33 -5.69
CA THR A 6 31.33 7.20 -4.96
C THR A 6 31.46 6.35 -3.69
N GLU A 7 32.32 5.32 -3.71
CA GLU A 7 32.61 4.49 -2.54
C GLU A 7 33.39 5.27 -1.48
N GLU A 8 34.38 6.06 -1.88
CA GLU A 8 35.12 6.94 -0.97
C GLU A 8 34.18 8.00 -0.36
N PHE A 9 33.26 8.55 -1.16
CA PHE A 9 32.23 9.48 -0.70
C PHE A 9 31.31 8.83 0.33
N ARG A 10 30.78 7.62 0.06
CA ARG A 10 30.00 6.84 1.03
C ARG A 10 30.77 6.65 2.33
N ASN A 11 31.99 6.13 2.24
CA ASN A 11 32.80 5.79 3.41
C ASN A 11 33.10 7.04 4.26
N TYR A 12 33.41 8.17 3.61
CA TYR A 12 33.61 9.46 4.28
C TYR A 12 32.36 9.91 5.04
N PHE A 13 31.18 9.89 4.41
CA PHE A 13 29.94 10.28 5.09
C PHE A 13 29.54 9.31 6.21
N SER A 14 29.74 8.00 6.01
CA SER A 14 29.51 7.02 7.08
C SER A 14 30.41 7.29 8.29
N GLU A 15 31.69 7.61 8.08
CA GLU A 15 32.63 7.98 9.15
C GLU A 15 32.19 9.27 9.87
N LYS A 16 31.84 10.32 9.12
CA LYS A 16 31.48 11.63 9.70
C LYS A 16 30.15 11.61 10.46
N THR A 17 29.17 10.86 9.97
CA THR A 17 27.84 10.77 10.58
C THR A 17 27.73 9.66 11.62
N ARG A 18 28.67 8.70 11.61
CA ARG A 18 28.60 7.44 12.39
C ARG A 18 27.37 6.61 12.07
N ILE A 19 26.85 6.72 10.85
CA ILE A 19 25.74 5.95 10.32
C ILE A 19 26.28 5.07 9.20
N ASP A 20 25.93 3.78 9.19
CA ASP A 20 26.29 2.90 8.08
C ASP A 20 25.41 3.21 6.85
N LEU A 21 25.99 3.89 5.86
CA LEU A 21 25.31 4.24 4.61
C LEU A 21 25.42 3.15 3.53
N THR A 22 25.97 1.98 3.85
CA THR A 22 26.13 0.87 2.89
C THR A 22 24.80 0.49 2.26
N GLY A 23 23.76 0.27 3.06
CA GLY A 23 22.42 -0.08 2.56
C GLY A 23 21.80 0.96 1.63
N PHE A 24 22.01 2.25 1.91
CA PHE A 24 21.53 3.34 1.05
C PHE A 24 22.26 3.33 -0.30
N PHE A 25 23.59 3.29 -0.30
CA PHE A 25 24.37 3.35 -1.54
C PHE A 25 24.18 2.10 -2.39
N ASP A 26 24.22 0.92 -1.78
CA ASP A 26 24.07 -0.36 -2.48
C ASP A 26 22.72 -0.45 -3.21
N PHE A 27 21.66 0.12 -2.63
CA PHE A 27 20.34 0.10 -3.23
C PHE A 27 20.11 1.29 -4.17
N TRP A 28 20.29 2.52 -3.70
CA TRP A 28 19.85 3.73 -4.42
C TRP A 28 20.89 4.31 -5.38
N VAL A 29 22.18 4.05 -5.15
CA VAL A 29 23.26 4.66 -5.93
C VAL A 29 23.86 3.66 -6.91
N PHE A 30 24.06 2.42 -6.47
CA PHE A 30 24.63 1.35 -7.29
C PHE A 30 23.58 0.37 -7.83
N GLY A 31 22.41 0.30 -7.19
CA GLY A 31 21.32 -0.58 -7.56
C GLY A 31 20.36 0.03 -8.58
N THR A 32 19.33 -0.75 -8.92
CA THR A 32 18.23 -0.34 -9.80
C THR A 32 16.90 -0.67 -9.16
N GLY A 33 15.84 -0.05 -9.66
CA GLY A 33 14.47 -0.39 -9.29
C GLY A 33 14.01 0.23 -7.98
N PHE A 34 12.96 -0.33 -7.41
CA PHE A 34 12.25 0.23 -6.27
C PHE A 34 11.93 -0.85 -5.23
N PRO A 35 12.03 -0.53 -3.93
CA PRO A 35 11.49 -1.39 -2.90
C PRO A 35 9.97 -1.22 -2.89
N HIS A 36 9.25 -2.22 -2.41
CA HIS A 36 7.82 -2.14 -2.12
C HIS A 36 7.66 -2.60 -0.68
N PHE A 37 6.96 -1.83 0.15
CA PHE A 37 6.65 -2.25 1.52
C PHE A 37 5.16 -2.45 1.69
N SER A 38 4.79 -3.46 2.48
CA SER A 38 3.40 -3.70 2.83
C SER A 38 3.28 -4.40 4.18
N SER A 39 2.16 -4.17 4.87
CA SER A 39 1.85 -4.81 6.14
C SER A 39 1.06 -6.10 5.90
N GLU A 40 1.59 -7.24 6.33
CA GLU A 40 0.89 -8.53 6.25
C GLU A 40 -0.03 -8.73 7.46
N THR A 41 0.46 -8.38 8.65
CA THR A 41 -0.28 -8.55 9.91
C THR A 41 -0.10 -7.35 10.80
N PHE A 42 -1.17 -7.02 11.53
CA PHE A 42 -1.18 -5.99 12.57
C PHE A 42 -2.11 -6.44 13.69
N ASN A 43 -1.53 -6.84 14.82
CA ASN A 43 -2.24 -7.39 15.97
C ASN A 43 -1.99 -6.53 17.20
N VAL A 44 -3.05 -6.17 17.90
CA VAL A 44 -2.99 -5.32 19.09
C VAL A 44 -3.60 -6.06 20.26
N LYS A 45 -2.82 -6.31 21.31
CA LYS A 45 -3.25 -6.97 22.53
C LYS A 45 -3.00 -6.07 23.74
N LYS A 46 -4.02 -5.85 24.57
CA LYS A 46 -3.83 -5.17 25.86
C LYS A 46 -3.10 -6.11 26.82
N ILE A 47 -2.00 -5.65 27.40
CA ILE A 47 -1.22 -6.35 28.43
C ILE A 47 -1.04 -5.37 29.58
N GLU A 48 -1.67 -5.66 30.71
CA GLU A 48 -1.74 -4.76 31.87
C GLU A 48 -2.25 -3.36 31.46
N ASN A 49 -1.44 -2.33 31.68
CA ASN A 49 -1.73 -0.93 31.37
C ASN A 49 -1.19 -0.48 30.01
N LYS A 50 -0.59 -1.40 29.22
CA LYS A 50 -0.03 -1.09 27.89
C LYS A 50 -0.69 -1.93 26.79
N TYR A 51 -0.38 -1.58 25.55
CA TYR A 51 -0.76 -2.33 24.36
C TYR A 51 0.48 -2.91 23.70
N GLN A 52 0.53 -4.24 23.60
CA GLN A 52 1.50 -4.92 22.76
C GLN A 52 0.99 -4.92 21.32
N VAL A 53 1.87 -4.50 20.41
CA VAL A 53 1.61 -4.44 18.98
C VAL A 53 2.59 -5.37 18.30
N ASP A 54 2.07 -6.43 17.71
CA ASP A 54 2.82 -7.39 16.90
C ASP A 54 2.42 -7.19 15.44
N PHE A 55 3.38 -6.88 14.57
CA PHE A 55 3.12 -6.64 13.16
C PHE A 55 4.21 -7.22 12.27
N LYS A 56 3.85 -7.56 11.05
CA LYS A 56 4.76 -8.13 10.05
C LYS A 56 4.76 -7.25 8.81
N ILE A 57 5.93 -6.77 8.43
CA ILE A 57 6.14 -5.98 7.22
C ILE A 57 6.90 -6.85 6.22
N ASN A 58 6.45 -6.84 4.98
CA ASN A 58 7.10 -7.46 3.85
C ASN A 58 7.71 -6.40 2.96
N GLN A 59 8.88 -6.72 2.41
CA GLN A 59 9.50 -5.99 1.32
C GLN A 59 9.48 -6.87 0.07
N ARG A 60 9.04 -6.28 -1.04
CA ARG A 60 9.14 -6.85 -2.39
C ARG A 60 9.96 -5.91 -3.26
N LEU A 61 10.35 -6.38 -4.43
CA LEU A 61 11.31 -5.70 -5.29
C LEU A 61 10.71 -5.55 -6.69
N ILE A 62 10.85 -4.34 -7.25
CA ILE A 62 10.55 -4.06 -8.65
C ILE A 62 11.88 -3.72 -9.33
N ALA A 63 12.22 -4.43 -10.41
CA ALA A 63 13.46 -4.21 -11.18
C ALA A 63 14.74 -4.16 -10.32
N SER A 64 14.74 -4.87 -9.19
CA SER A 64 15.85 -4.99 -8.24
C SER A 64 16.03 -6.45 -7.81
N GLN A 65 17.25 -6.81 -7.43
CA GLN A 65 17.58 -8.12 -6.85
C GLN A 65 18.01 -8.03 -5.38
N ASN A 66 18.21 -6.83 -4.86
CA ASN A 66 18.72 -6.59 -3.51
C ASN A 66 17.62 -5.99 -2.64
N TYR A 67 17.44 -6.49 -1.42
CA TYR A 67 16.57 -5.84 -0.45
C TYR A 67 17.21 -4.57 0.09
N LEU A 68 16.44 -3.48 0.14
CA LEU A 68 16.81 -2.24 0.79
C LEU A 68 16.98 -2.49 2.29
N LYS A 69 18.14 -2.09 2.81
CA LYS A 69 18.42 -2.00 4.24
C LYS A 69 18.30 -0.55 4.66
N THR A 70 17.27 -0.22 5.41
CA THR A 70 16.95 1.18 5.74
C THR A 70 16.30 1.30 7.12
N PRO A 71 16.50 2.44 7.83
CA PRO A 71 15.55 2.87 8.84
C PRO A 71 14.19 3.18 8.21
N LEU A 72 13.22 2.27 8.37
CA LEU A 72 11.87 2.42 7.85
C LEU A 72 11.02 3.23 8.83
N GLU A 73 10.39 4.31 8.35
CA GLU A 73 9.39 5.05 9.12
C GLU A 73 8.05 4.32 9.08
N ILE A 74 7.42 4.20 10.24
CA ILE A 74 6.07 3.65 10.40
C ILE A 74 5.25 4.61 11.27
N GLY A 75 3.94 4.61 11.07
CA GLY A 75 3.00 5.39 11.86
C GLY A 75 1.95 4.50 12.50
N PHE A 76 1.59 4.78 13.76
CA PHE A 76 0.39 4.20 14.36
C PHE A 76 -0.66 5.28 14.56
N LEU A 77 -1.83 5.07 13.96
CA LEU A 77 -2.99 5.93 14.16
C LEU A 77 -3.62 5.61 15.51
N ASP A 78 -3.90 6.62 16.32
CA ASP A 78 -4.65 6.46 17.57
C ASP A 78 -6.16 6.75 17.40
N LYS A 79 -6.91 6.65 18.50
CA LYS A 79 -8.37 6.89 18.53
C LYS A 79 -8.77 8.34 18.17
N ASN A 80 -7.86 9.29 18.28
CA ASN A 80 -8.06 10.70 17.94
C ASN A 80 -7.53 11.01 16.53
N TRP A 81 -7.13 9.99 15.78
CA TRP A 81 -6.49 10.08 14.47
C TRP A 81 -5.16 10.85 14.47
N LEU A 82 -4.46 10.86 15.61
CA LEU A 82 -3.08 11.30 15.63
C LEU A 82 -2.17 10.16 15.15
N ILE A 83 -1.30 10.45 14.19
CA ILE A 83 -0.29 9.52 13.69
C ILE A 83 0.96 9.67 14.55
N HIS A 84 1.27 8.63 15.33
CA HIS A 84 2.50 8.54 16.11
C HIS A 84 3.56 7.82 15.30
N LYS A 85 4.62 8.53 14.89
CA LYS A 85 5.67 8.01 14.01
C LYS A 85 6.81 7.37 14.79
N PHE A 86 7.32 6.28 14.26
CA PHE A 86 8.46 5.52 14.78
C PHE A 86 9.38 5.15 13.63
N THR A 87 10.67 5.05 13.89
CA THR A 87 11.64 4.53 12.94
C THR A 87 12.13 3.19 13.41
N ILE A 88 12.04 2.17 12.56
CA ILE A 88 12.49 0.81 12.84
C ILE A 88 13.58 0.40 11.85
N PRO A 89 14.63 -0.32 12.28
CA PRO A 89 15.57 -0.90 11.33
C PRO A 89 14.84 -1.99 10.52
N PHE A 90 14.98 -1.97 9.20
CA PHE A 90 14.44 -2.98 8.31
C PHE A 90 15.51 -3.37 7.27
N THR A 91 15.79 -4.66 7.14
CA THR A 91 17.03 -5.14 6.49
C THR A 91 16.84 -6.34 5.57
N GLY A 92 15.65 -6.95 5.56
CA GLY A 92 15.41 -8.19 4.83
C GLY A 92 14.15 -8.18 3.97
N LYS A 93 13.72 -9.38 3.57
CA LYS A 93 12.47 -9.58 2.81
C LYS A 93 11.22 -9.42 3.69
N SER A 94 11.28 -9.85 4.93
CA SER A 94 10.11 -9.90 5.81
C SER A 94 10.57 -9.90 7.26
N GLU A 95 9.99 -9.03 8.08
CA GLU A 95 10.34 -8.93 9.49
C GLU A 95 9.10 -8.81 10.36
N VAL A 96 9.07 -9.57 11.46
CA VAL A 96 8.10 -9.41 12.54
C VAL A 96 8.67 -8.45 13.57
N LYS A 97 7.91 -7.41 13.89
CA LYS A 97 8.26 -6.39 14.87
C LYS A 97 7.27 -6.40 16.02
N LYS A 98 7.77 -5.99 17.19
CA LYS A 98 7.00 -5.93 18.44
C LYS A 98 7.27 -4.62 19.14
N LEU A 99 6.22 -3.89 19.46
CA LEU A 99 6.29 -2.62 20.20
C LEU A 99 5.31 -2.64 21.37
N LYS A 100 5.62 -1.85 22.41
CA LYS A 100 4.71 -1.60 23.54
C LYS A 100 4.34 -0.13 23.53
N LEU A 101 3.04 0.15 23.45
CA LEU A 101 2.48 1.50 23.38
C LEU A 101 1.59 1.79 24.59
N ASP A 102 1.54 3.04 25.00
CA ASP A 102 0.67 3.52 26.10
C ASP A 102 -0.74 3.90 25.62
N TYR A 103 -1.02 3.72 24.33
CA TYR A 103 -2.33 3.90 23.70
C TYR A 103 -2.66 2.70 22.80
N LYS A 104 -3.95 2.52 22.49
CA LYS A 104 -4.40 1.49 21.54
C LYS A 104 -4.26 2.04 20.12
N PRO A 105 -3.32 1.54 19.30
CA PRO A 105 -3.30 1.90 17.89
C PRO A 105 -4.45 1.19 17.17
N ILE A 106 -4.99 1.84 16.15
CA ILE A 106 -6.13 1.32 15.37
C ILE A 106 -5.75 1.03 13.92
N MET A 107 -4.63 1.57 13.44
CA MET A 107 -4.10 1.35 12.10
C MET A 107 -2.58 1.46 12.13
N LEU A 108 -1.90 0.68 11.29
CA LEU A 108 -0.47 0.78 10.98
C LEU A 108 -0.33 1.42 9.60
N LEU A 109 0.51 2.45 9.51
CA LEU A 109 0.92 3.13 8.30
C LEU A 109 2.40 2.86 8.07
N ILE A 110 2.79 2.61 6.83
CA ILE A 110 4.19 2.54 6.41
C ILE A 110 4.48 3.84 5.67
N ASP A 111 5.62 4.45 5.99
CA ASP A 111 6.07 5.73 5.44
C ASP A 111 4.98 6.81 5.35
N PRO A 112 4.32 7.16 6.48
CA PRO A 112 3.17 8.06 6.48
C PRO A 112 3.47 9.50 6.00
N ASP A 113 4.74 9.89 5.92
CA ASP A 113 5.19 11.19 5.41
C ASP A 113 5.77 11.09 3.97
N GLU A 114 5.67 9.93 3.32
CA GLU A 114 6.15 9.68 1.95
C GLU A 114 7.63 10.08 1.74
N LYS A 115 8.50 9.72 2.69
CA LYS A 115 9.94 10.04 2.65
C LYS A 115 10.74 9.09 1.77
N MET A 116 10.19 7.94 1.43
CA MET A 116 10.85 6.90 0.67
C MET A 116 10.27 6.82 -0.73
N ALA A 117 11.14 6.69 -1.73
CA ALA A 117 10.72 6.42 -3.10
C ALA A 117 10.38 4.93 -3.28
N ASP A 118 9.43 4.41 -2.52
CA ASP A 118 8.97 3.03 -2.68
C ASP A 118 7.87 2.89 -3.74
N ALA A 119 7.55 1.66 -4.10
CA ALA A 119 6.60 1.32 -5.16
C ALA A 119 5.14 1.42 -4.68
N THR A 120 4.82 2.53 -4.04
CA THR A 120 3.50 2.88 -3.54
C THR A 120 3.18 4.34 -3.82
N THR A 121 1.90 4.64 -3.94
CA THR A 121 1.37 6.01 -3.92
C THR A 121 0.27 6.02 -2.90
N ASP A 122 0.44 6.86 -1.88
CA ASP A 122 -0.40 6.87 -0.70
C ASP A 122 -1.09 8.22 -0.58
N GLU A 123 -2.36 8.21 -0.18
CA GLU A 123 -3.02 9.43 0.25
C GLU A 123 -3.98 9.12 1.41
N TYR A 124 -3.95 9.94 2.45
CA TYR A 124 -4.98 9.93 3.49
C TYR A 124 -5.66 11.29 3.63
N ARG A 125 -6.96 11.25 3.94
CA ARG A 125 -7.80 12.44 4.18
C ARG A 125 -8.69 12.22 5.38
N ILE A 126 -8.97 13.30 6.11
CA ILE A 126 -10.06 13.34 7.07
C ILE A 126 -11.29 13.89 6.35
N ILE A 127 -12.28 13.03 6.16
CA ILE A 127 -13.51 13.34 5.43
C ILE A 127 -14.55 13.87 6.41
N HIS A 128 -15.08 15.07 6.13
CA HIS A 128 -16.07 15.74 6.98
C HIS A 128 -17.43 15.96 6.33
N LYS A 129 -17.58 15.64 5.03
CA LYS A 129 -18.79 15.92 4.26
C LYS A 129 -19.07 14.79 3.26
N THR A 130 -20.33 14.66 2.89
CA THR A 130 -20.80 13.82 1.78
C THR A 130 -20.37 14.41 0.43
N GLY A 131 -20.40 13.58 -0.61
CA GLY A 131 -20.07 13.95 -1.98
C GLY A 131 -18.84 13.23 -2.53
N LYS A 132 -18.44 13.64 -3.72
CA LYS A 132 -17.34 13.03 -4.47
C LYS A 132 -15.99 13.56 -4.04
N ILE A 133 -15.03 12.64 -3.89
CA ILE A 133 -13.66 12.91 -3.50
C ILE A 133 -12.76 12.14 -4.46
N GLU A 134 -11.90 12.86 -5.18
CA GLU A 134 -10.96 12.27 -6.13
C GLU A 134 -9.59 12.05 -5.47
N PHE A 135 -9.03 10.86 -5.70
CA PHE A 135 -7.69 10.41 -5.34
C PHE A 135 -6.99 10.10 -6.67
N ILE A 136 -6.46 11.17 -7.28
CA ILE A 136 -6.10 11.18 -8.70
C ILE A 136 -4.91 10.27 -8.97
N GLU A 137 -3.87 10.38 -8.15
CA GLU A 137 -2.62 9.64 -8.29
C GLU A 137 -2.79 8.14 -7.97
N GLU A 138 -3.81 7.81 -7.18
CA GLU A 138 -4.17 6.44 -6.82
C GLU A 138 -5.21 5.84 -7.77
N PHE A 139 -5.63 6.54 -8.84
CA PHE A 139 -6.64 6.06 -9.79
C PHE A 139 -7.97 5.65 -9.12
N PHE A 140 -8.37 6.42 -8.11
CA PHE A 140 -9.51 6.09 -7.26
C PHE A 140 -10.43 7.30 -7.08
N SER A 141 -11.73 7.06 -6.91
CA SER A 141 -12.68 8.09 -6.49
C SER A 141 -13.66 7.53 -5.48
N LEU A 142 -13.97 8.32 -4.46
CA LEU A 142 -14.94 7.99 -3.43
C LEU A 142 -16.19 8.85 -3.60
N ASP A 143 -17.37 8.28 -3.43
CA ASP A 143 -18.63 9.02 -3.33
C ASP A 143 -19.29 8.73 -1.99
N VAL A 144 -19.19 9.69 -1.08
CA VAL A 144 -19.69 9.58 0.30
C VAL A 144 -21.17 9.94 0.31
N GLN A 145 -22.03 8.94 0.50
CA GLN A 145 -23.48 9.07 0.46
C GLN A 145 -24.05 9.49 1.82
N GLN A 146 -23.49 8.95 2.90
CA GLN A 146 -23.89 9.29 4.27
C GLN A 146 -22.67 9.29 5.20
N LEU A 147 -22.57 10.33 6.03
CA LEU A 147 -21.53 10.48 7.04
C LEU A 147 -22.13 11.08 8.32
N LYS A 148 -21.81 10.53 9.49
CA LYS A 148 -22.31 11.06 10.77
C LYS A 148 -21.50 12.26 11.30
N ASP A 149 -20.17 12.16 11.27
CA ASP A 149 -19.26 13.17 11.80
C ASP A 149 -18.05 13.29 10.88
N SER A 150 -17.13 12.34 11.01
CA SER A 150 -15.93 12.30 10.19
C SER A 150 -15.39 10.88 10.05
N THR A 151 -14.53 10.70 9.05
CA THR A 151 -13.82 9.46 8.80
C THR A 151 -12.38 9.75 8.41
N PHE A 152 -11.44 9.08 9.06
CA PHE A 152 -10.08 8.95 8.51
C PHE A 152 -10.12 7.91 7.39
N PHE A 153 -9.73 8.29 6.18
CA PHE A 153 -9.68 7.42 5.02
C PHE A 153 -8.28 7.48 4.41
N ARG A 154 -7.69 6.32 4.13
CA ARG A 154 -6.43 6.16 3.42
C ARG A 154 -6.62 5.19 2.26
N ILE A 155 -6.02 5.55 1.14
CA ILE A 155 -5.83 4.68 0.00
C ILE A 155 -4.32 4.54 -0.22
N THR A 156 -3.89 3.31 -0.47
CA THR A 156 -2.55 3.00 -0.96
C THR A 156 -2.70 2.32 -2.31
N HIS A 157 -2.09 2.89 -3.33
CA HIS A 157 -1.91 2.25 -4.62
C HIS A 157 -0.54 1.56 -4.66
N HIS A 158 -0.53 0.24 -4.76
CA HIS A 158 0.69 -0.54 -4.86
C HIS A 158 1.05 -0.83 -6.31
N TRP A 159 2.23 -0.38 -6.73
CA TRP A 159 2.75 -0.52 -8.10
C TRP A 159 3.37 -1.90 -8.38
N ILE A 160 2.78 -2.95 -7.84
CA ILE A 160 3.26 -4.32 -8.00
C ILE A 160 2.08 -5.29 -7.99
N SER A 161 2.13 -6.35 -8.80
CA SER A 161 1.09 -7.39 -8.77
C SER A 161 0.91 -7.95 -7.36
N PRO A 162 -0.31 -8.12 -6.84
CA PRO A 162 -0.53 -8.67 -5.51
C PRO A 162 -0.07 -10.13 -5.42
N GLU A 163 0.32 -10.57 -4.22
CA GLU A 163 0.66 -11.98 -4.01
C GLU A 163 -0.57 -12.90 -4.20
N ASN A 164 -0.40 -13.92 -5.04
CA ASN A 164 -1.43 -14.91 -5.37
C ASN A 164 -1.35 -16.10 -4.40
N ILE A 165 -2.13 -16.06 -3.33
CA ILE A 165 -2.08 -17.14 -2.32
C ILE A 165 -2.90 -18.36 -2.76
N ASN A 166 -3.85 -18.23 -3.70
CA ASN A 166 -4.77 -19.34 -4.03
C ASN A 166 -5.25 -19.45 -5.48
N ASN A 167 -4.79 -18.61 -6.42
CA ASN A 167 -5.18 -18.74 -7.84
C ASN A 167 -4.11 -19.52 -8.61
N ASN A 168 -4.13 -20.84 -8.46
CA ASN A 168 -3.35 -21.79 -9.28
C ASN A 168 -4.06 -22.15 -10.60
N SER A 169 -5.14 -21.45 -10.98
CA SER A 169 -5.73 -21.65 -12.30
C SER A 169 -5.08 -20.68 -13.30
N ASP A 170 -4.58 -21.22 -14.41
CA ASP A 170 -4.13 -20.47 -15.60
C ASP A 170 -5.24 -19.60 -16.25
N GLU A 171 -6.41 -19.55 -15.60
CA GLU A 171 -7.65 -18.90 -16.02
C GLU A 171 -7.76 -17.46 -15.50
N VAL A 172 -7.01 -17.08 -14.47
CA VAL A 172 -7.09 -15.74 -13.86
C VAL A 172 -5.74 -15.03 -13.90
N ILE A 173 -5.68 -13.91 -14.61
CA ILE A 173 -4.52 -13.01 -14.65
C ILE A 173 -4.86 -11.79 -13.81
N LEU A 174 -4.07 -11.51 -12.77
CA LEU A 174 -4.24 -10.30 -11.95
C LEU A 174 -3.45 -9.15 -12.56
N ALA A 175 -3.95 -7.93 -12.35
CA ALA A 175 -3.22 -6.73 -12.71
C ALA A 175 -1.87 -6.64 -11.98
N ASN A 176 -0.92 -5.91 -12.55
CA ASN A 176 0.38 -5.64 -11.97
C ASN A 176 0.35 -4.48 -10.95
N ARG A 177 -0.79 -4.32 -10.28
CA ARG A 177 -1.04 -3.34 -9.23
C ARG A 177 -2.28 -3.72 -8.42
N TYR A 178 -2.42 -3.11 -7.27
CA TYR A 178 -3.61 -3.26 -6.43
C TYR A 178 -3.78 -2.05 -5.51
N TRP A 179 -4.99 -1.89 -5.00
CA TRP A 179 -5.32 -0.89 -4.00
C TRP A 179 -5.42 -1.54 -2.62
N GLU A 180 -4.95 -0.87 -1.58
CA GLU A 180 -5.30 -1.12 -0.19
C GLU A 180 -6.15 0.05 0.32
N ILE A 181 -7.37 -0.25 0.76
CA ILE A 181 -8.31 0.71 1.34
C ILE A 181 -8.30 0.53 2.85
N GLN A 182 -8.09 1.62 3.59
CA GLN A 182 -8.12 1.64 5.04
C GLN A 182 -8.89 2.86 5.55
N TYR A 183 -9.93 2.66 6.36
CA TYR A 183 -10.69 3.74 6.96
C TYR A 183 -11.17 3.42 8.37
N VAL A 184 -11.32 4.48 9.17
CA VAL A 184 -11.85 4.47 10.53
C VAL A 184 -12.89 5.57 10.65
N SER A 185 -14.16 5.21 10.86
CA SER A 185 -15.26 6.16 11.05
C SER A 185 -15.75 6.20 12.49
N ASN A 186 -16.18 7.38 12.94
CA ASN A 186 -16.86 7.56 14.23
C ASN A 186 -18.39 7.46 14.07
N GLY A 187 -18.85 6.39 13.41
CA GLY A 187 -20.29 6.13 13.18
C GLY A 187 -20.60 5.73 11.75
N ILE A 188 -21.80 6.09 11.29
CA ILE A 188 -22.29 5.76 9.95
C ILE A 188 -21.38 6.40 8.91
N PHE A 189 -20.92 5.58 7.97
CA PHE A 189 -20.14 5.98 6.81
C PHE A 189 -20.53 5.06 5.64
N ILE A 190 -21.40 5.56 4.76
CA ILE A 190 -21.91 4.85 3.57
C ILE A 190 -21.31 5.52 2.35
N MET A 191 -20.70 4.74 1.48
CA MET A 191 -19.92 5.22 0.35
C MET A 191 -19.88 4.19 -0.77
N SER A 192 -19.82 4.69 -1.99
CA SER A 192 -19.39 3.91 -3.14
C SER A 192 -18.03 4.37 -3.62
N ALA A 193 -17.36 3.54 -4.41
CA ALA A 193 -16.05 3.84 -4.96
C ALA A 193 -15.99 3.51 -6.45
N LYS A 194 -15.11 4.23 -7.16
CA LYS A 194 -14.66 3.87 -8.50
C LYS A 194 -13.18 3.52 -8.47
N LEU A 195 -12.85 2.32 -8.96
CA LEU A 195 -11.48 1.87 -9.15
C LEU A 195 -11.19 1.92 -10.64
N LYS A 196 -10.33 2.85 -11.05
CA LYS A 196 -10.11 3.21 -12.46
C LYS A 196 -8.96 2.40 -13.03
N PHE A 197 -9.04 2.10 -14.32
CA PHE A 197 -8.03 1.32 -15.04
C PHE A 197 -7.75 1.88 -16.42
N ASP A 198 -6.58 1.54 -16.95
CA ASP A 198 -6.17 1.83 -18.31
C ASP A 198 -5.42 0.62 -18.89
N LEU A 199 -6.09 -0.12 -19.76
CA LEU A 199 -5.56 -1.29 -20.48
C LEU A 199 -4.59 -0.92 -21.61
N SER A 200 -4.34 0.38 -21.81
CA SER A 200 -3.25 0.83 -22.70
C SER A 200 -1.89 0.71 -22.01
N TYR A 201 -0.83 1.00 -22.76
CA TYR A 201 0.60 0.70 -22.50
C TYR A 201 1.22 1.08 -21.14
N ALA A 202 0.50 1.67 -20.18
CA ALA A 202 1.12 2.28 -19.00
C ALA A 202 0.64 1.77 -17.64
N LEU A 203 -0.56 1.17 -17.51
CA LEU A 203 -1.14 0.91 -16.18
C LEU A 203 -1.57 -0.53 -15.95
N ASP A 204 -2.41 -1.06 -16.84
CA ASP A 204 -3.00 -2.40 -16.74
C ASP A 204 -2.85 -3.15 -18.10
N ASP A 205 -1.73 -2.94 -18.80
CA ASP A 205 -1.51 -3.42 -20.17
C ASP A 205 -1.38 -4.95 -20.26
N GLU A 206 -0.98 -5.62 -19.18
CA GLU A 206 -1.02 -7.07 -19.06
C GLU A 206 -2.43 -7.65 -19.23
N LEU A 207 -3.46 -6.82 -19.03
CA LEU A 207 -4.87 -7.18 -19.22
C LEU A 207 -5.44 -6.74 -20.57
N SER A 208 -4.62 -6.19 -21.49
CA SER A 208 -5.08 -5.62 -22.76
C SER A 208 -5.80 -6.59 -23.71
N ASN A 209 -5.56 -7.89 -23.54
CA ASN A 209 -6.19 -8.95 -24.35
C ASN A 209 -7.56 -9.38 -23.82
N PHE A 210 -7.97 -8.92 -22.64
CA PHE A 210 -9.28 -9.22 -22.08
C PHE A 210 -10.30 -8.17 -22.50
N ARG A 211 -11.47 -8.65 -22.89
CA ARG A 211 -12.63 -7.80 -23.18
C ARG A 211 -13.37 -7.45 -21.90
N GLU A 212 -14.25 -6.46 -21.96
CA GLU A 212 -15.09 -6.02 -20.83
C GLU A 212 -15.82 -7.20 -20.15
N GLU A 213 -16.33 -8.15 -20.92
CA GLU A 213 -16.99 -9.35 -20.42
C GLU A 213 -16.07 -10.32 -19.65
N ASN A 214 -14.77 -10.10 -19.69
CA ASN A 214 -13.74 -10.94 -19.06
C ASN A 214 -12.95 -10.20 -18.00
N LEU A 215 -13.18 -8.90 -17.82
CA LEU A 215 -12.61 -8.13 -16.72
C LEU A 215 -13.46 -8.33 -15.46
N ARG A 216 -12.78 -8.50 -14.33
CA ARG A 216 -13.38 -8.68 -13.00
C ARG A 216 -12.63 -7.81 -11.99
N LEU A 217 -13.33 -7.46 -10.92
CA LEU A 217 -12.70 -6.90 -9.73
C LEU A 217 -12.56 -7.99 -8.67
N MET A 218 -11.39 -8.10 -8.09
CA MET A 218 -11.08 -9.04 -7.01
C MET A 218 -10.97 -8.27 -5.69
N TYR A 219 -11.36 -8.92 -4.59
CA TYR A 219 -11.26 -8.39 -3.24
C TYR A 219 -10.66 -9.43 -2.28
N ARG A 220 -9.82 -8.98 -1.35
CA ARG A 220 -9.43 -9.76 -0.17
C ARG A 220 -9.37 -8.86 1.06
N LYS A 221 -9.56 -9.43 2.25
CA LYS A 221 -9.55 -8.64 3.49
C LYS A 221 -8.15 -8.15 3.85
N ASN A 222 -7.14 -8.97 3.58
CA ASN A 222 -5.72 -8.72 3.81
C ASN A 222 -4.88 -9.81 3.12
N GLN A 223 -3.56 -9.67 3.18
CA GLN A 223 -2.58 -10.63 2.67
C GLN A 223 -2.66 -12.04 3.27
N GLN A 224 -3.48 -12.32 4.28
CA GLN A 224 -3.68 -13.67 4.83
C GLN A 224 -4.93 -14.37 4.28
N THR A 225 -5.67 -13.71 3.38
CA THR A 225 -6.93 -14.21 2.83
C THR A 225 -6.87 -14.36 1.31
N SER A 226 -7.58 -15.36 0.78
CA SER A 226 -7.71 -15.56 -0.66
C SER A 226 -8.45 -14.40 -1.32
N TRP A 227 -8.03 -14.10 -2.55
CA TRP A 227 -8.81 -13.26 -3.46
C TRP A 227 -10.18 -13.87 -3.74
N LYS A 228 -11.20 -13.02 -3.74
CA LYS A 228 -12.57 -13.35 -4.12
C LYS A 228 -12.97 -12.47 -5.28
N MET A 229 -13.52 -13.09 -6.32
CA MET A 229 -14.10 -12.36 -7.44
C MET A 229 -15.38 -11.67 -6.97
N LEU A 230 -15.52 -10.39 -7.31
CA LEU A 230 -16.75 -9.64 -7.17
C LEU A 230 -17.55 -9.75 -8.47
N ASP A 231 -18.86 -9.96 -8.35
CA ASP A 231 -19.77 -9.99 -9.48
C ASP A 231 -20.09 -8.57 -9.95
N LEU A 232 -19.06 -7.92 -10.51
CA LEU A 232 -19.10 -6.55 -11.01
C LEU A 232 -18.55 -6.51 -12.42
N ARG A 233 -19.17 -5.68 -13.25
CA ARG A 233 -18.70 -5.34 -14.60
C ARG A 233 -18.16 -3.92 -14.60
N PRO A 234 -17.08 -3.64 -15.34
CA PRO A 234 -16.60 -2.29 -15.45
C PRO A 234 -17.49 -1.47 -16.39
N ASP A 235 -17.52 -0.17 -16.17
CA ASP A 235 -17.99 0.83 -17.13
C ASP A 235 -16.78 1.27 -17.96
N THR A 236 -16.82 1.05 -19.28
CA THR A 236 -15.67 1.22 -20.17
C THR A 236 -15.90 2.28 -21.25
N GLN A 237 -14.82 2.96 -21.61
CA GLN A 237 -14.71 3.86 -22.76
C GLN A 237 -13.41 3.54 -23.50
N GLY A 238 -13.48 2.56 -24.40
CA GLY A 238 -12.29 2.04 -25.10
C GLY A 238 -11.41 1.22 -24.16
N SER A 239 -10.11 1.53 -24.09
CA SER A 239 -9.16 0.83 -23.21
C SER A 239 -9.20 1.33 -21.76
N ARG A 240 -10.01 2.35 -21.45
CA ARG A 240 -10.09 2.96 -20.12
C ARG A 240 -11.45 2.70 -19.51
N GLY A 241 -11.50 2.61 -18.19
CA GLY A 241 -12.76 2.40 -17.51
C GLY A 241 -12.63 2.42 -16.00
N HIS A 242 -13.69 1.99 -15.33
CA HIS A 242 -13.69 1.81 -13.89
C HIS A 242 -14.70 0.77 -13.43
N PHE A 243 -14.41 0.14 -12.30
CA PHE A 243 -15.40 -0.64 -11.56
C PHE A 243 -16.09 0.25 -10.53
N VAL A 244 -17.41 0.12 -10.38
CA VAL A 244 -18.17 0.76 -9.31
C VAL A 244 -18.45 -0.24 -8.20
N VAL A 245 -18.02 0.07 -6.98
CA VAL A 245 -18.26 -0.74 -5.78
C VAL A 245 -19.19 0.03 -4.85
N SER A 246 -20.43 -0.43 -4.68
CA SER A 246 -21.47 0.30 -3.91
C SER A 246 -21.28 0.30 -2.39
N ASP A 247 -20.48 -0.63 -1.86
CA ASP A 247 -20.16 -0.79 -0.44
C ASP A 247 -18.68 -1.15 -0.31
N ILE A 248 -17.80 -0.16 -0.54
CA ILE A 248 -16.35 -0.34 -0.48
C ILE A 248 -15.92 -0.62 0.98
N LYS A 249 -15.01 -1.57 1.17
CA LYS A 249 -14.60 -2.08 2.49
C LYS A 249 -13.10 -1.91 2.69
N ASN A 250 -12.69 -1.93 3.95
CA ASN A 250 -11.27 -2.10 4.28
C ASN A 250 -10.74 -3.41 3.71
N GLY A 251 -9.58 -3.35 3.08
CA GLY A 251 -8.93 -4.49 2.46
C GLY A 251 -8.29 -4.13 1.13
N GLU A 252 -7.99 -5.15 0.35
CA GLU A 252 -7.25 -5.01 -0.90
C GLU A 252 -8.14 -5.33 -2.10
N TYR A 253 -7.93 -4.60 -3.19
CA TYR A 253 -8.66 -4.73 -4.45
C TYR A 253 -7.69 -4.77 -5.62
N THR A 254 -7.96 -5.61 -6.61
CA THR A 254 -7.18 -5.64 -7.87
C THR A 254 -8.08 -6.03 -9.02
N ILE A 255 -7.67 -5.71 -10.24
CA ILE A 255 -8.39 -6.10 -11.44
C ILE A 255 -7.86 -7.46 -11.89
N ALA A 256 -8.74 -8.25 -12.49
CA ALA A 256 -8.36 -9.51 -13.09
C ALA A 256 -8.97 -9.67 -14.48
N GLY A 257 -8.20 -10.27 -15.39
CA GLY A 257 -8.70 -10.87 -16.61
C GLY A 257 -8.99 -12.35 -16.39
N THR A 258 -10.18 -12.80 -16.77
CA THR A 258 -10.61 -14.20 -16.68
C THR A 258 -10.80 -14.79 -18.07
N LYS A 259 -10.17 -15.94 -18.35
CA LYS A 259 -10.32 -16.62 -19.65
C LYS A 259 -11.70 -17.24 -19.85
#